data_AF-A0A8S3VYW4-F1
#
_entry.id   AF-A0A8S3VYW4-F1
#
_cell.length_a   1.000
_cell.length_b   1.000
_cell.length_c   1.000
_cell.angle_alpha   90.00
_cell.angle_beta   90.00
_cell.angle_gamma   90.00
#
_symmetry.space_group_name_H-M   'P 1'
#
loop_
_entity.id
_entity.type
_entity.pdbx_description
1 polymer ?
#
loop_
_entity_poly.entity_id
_entity_poly.type
_entity_poly.pdbx_seq_one_letter_code
_entity_poly.pdbx_strand_id
1 'polypeptide(L)'
;MDNSQNSTMETEDDGALAGPSSINQQNYTIGDYVLVKFLVRNTEYCYAAVINKIDTEEGELTVTFLKICDDKGHTFRVDENDVSDVPFDQVIKKLPNPDVALKGKRIFYYFNIPVPVFEK
;
A
#
# COMPACT_ATOMS: atom_id res chain seq x y z
N MET A 1 52.40 -10.80 -27.30
CA MET A 1 51.61 -9.58 -27.14
C MET A 1 50.18 -9.98 -26.93
N ASP A 2 49.64 -9.44 -25.86
CA ASP A 2 48.27 -9.51 -25.39
C ASP A 2 47.28 -8.86 -26.37
N ASN A 3 45.99 -8.97 -26.04
CA ASN A 3 44.85 -8.15 -26.50
C ASN A 3 44.06 -8.66 -27.73
N SER A 4 42.90 -9.32 -27.57
CA SER A 4 41.55 -8.76 -27.25
C SER A 4 40.69 -8.70 -28.52
N GLN A 5 39.41 -9.03 -28.58
CA GLN A 5 38.39 -9.41 -27.59
C GLN A 5 37.28 -10.15 -28.36
N ASN A 6 36.88 -11.31 -27.85
CA ASN A 6 35.65 -12.00 -28.19
C ASN A 6 34.46 -11.20 -27.65
N SER A 7 33.57 -10.72 -28.53
CA SER A 7 32.33 -10.05 -28.15
C SER A 7 31.27 -11.11 -27.82
N THR A 8 31.31 -11.64 -26.60
CA THR A 8 30.15 -12.34 -26.03
C THR A 8 29.18 -11.29 -25.50
N MET A 9 28.01 -11.20 -26.12
CA MET A 9 26.84 -10.57 -25.52
C MET A 9 26.36 -11.49 -24.40
N GLU A 10 26.79 -11.21 -23.16
CA GLU A 10 26.21 -11.85 -21.98
C GLU A 10 24.94 -11.10 -21.63
N THR A 11 23.81 -11.78 -21.84
CA THR A 11 22.49 -11.35 -21.38
C THR A 11 22.33 -11.85 -19.96
N GLU A 12 22.53 -10.95 -19.01
CA GLU A 12 22.21 -11.09 -17.59
C GLU A 12 21.51 -9.77 -17.26
N ASP A 13 20.23 -9.73 -16.88
CA ASP A 13 19.76 -10.15 -15.57
C ASP A 13 18.24 -10.30 -15.64
N ASP A 14 17.75 -11.43 -15.11
CA ASP A 14 16.34 -11.79 -14.90
C ASP A 14 15.76 -10.97 -13.73
N GLY A 15 15.94 -9.65 -13.78
CA GLY A 15 15.23 -8.72 -12.94
C GLY A 15 13.81 -8.64 -13.47
N ALA A 16 12.92 -9.52 -12.99
CA ALA A 16 11.49 -9.27 -13.03
C ALA A 16 11.22 -7.96 -12.27
N LEU A 17 11.45 -6.83 -12.95
CA LEU A 17 10.83 -5.55 -12.66
C LEU A 17 9.35 -5.86 -12.80
N ALA A 18 8.72 -6.21 -11.69
CA ALA A 18 7.28 -6.17 -11.56
C ALA A 18 6.90 -4.75 -11.98
N GLY A 19 6.50 -4.61 -13.25
CA GLY A 19 6.11 -3.34 -13.82
C GLY A 19 5.02 -2.74 -12.94
N PRO A 20 4.88 -1.40 -12.93
CA PRO A 20 3.86 -0.73 -12.14
C PRO A 20 2.55 -1.46 -12.38
N SER A 21 2.05 -2.12 -11.34
CA SER A 21 0.80 -2.87 -11.46
C SER A 21 -0.19 -1.84 -11.95
N SER A 22 -0.85 -2.09 -13.09
CA SER A 22 -1.81 -1.17 -13.70
C SER A 22 -3.03 -1.07 -12.80
N ILE A 23 -2.83 -0.42 -11.66
CA ILE A 23 -3.82 -0.07 -10.69
C ILE A 23 -4.57 1.06 -11.37
N ASN A 24 -5.72 0.71 -11.96
CA ASN A 24 -6.62 1.64 -12.60
C ASN A 24 -6.96 2.75 -11.62
N GLN A 25 -6.27 3.89 -11.73
CA GLN A 25 -6.45 5.10 -10.92
C GLN A 25 -7.93 5.53 -10.87
N GLN A 26 -8.72 5.14 -11.88
CA GLN A 26 -10.14 5.47 -12.05
C GLN A 26 -11.12 4.70 -11.13
N ASN A 27 -10.69 3.76 -10.28
CA ASN A 27 -11.58 2.99 -9.40
C ASN A 27 -11.48 3.34 -7.92
N TYR A 28 -10.71 4.36 -7.58
CA TYR A 28 -10.58 4.84 -6.21
C TYR A 28 -11.47 6.05 -5.98
N THR A 29 -12.15 6.06 -4.84
CA THR A 29 -13.00 7.15 -4.39
C THR A 29 -12.61 7.54 -2.96
N ILE A 30 -12.84 8.81 -2.62
CA ILE A 30 -12.61 9.30 -1.27
C ILE A 30 -13.52 8.51 -0.30
N GLY A 31 -12.93 8.03 0.79
CA GLY A 31 -13.56 7.13 1.76
C GLY A 31 -13.32 5.64 1.49
N ASP A 32 -12.68 5.28 0.37
CA ASP A 32 -12.28 3.89 0.14
C ASP A 32 -11.10 3.49 1.02
N TYR A 33 -11.10 2.23 1.43
CA TYR A 33 -10.00 1.63 2.16
C TYR A 33 -9.06 0.94 1.18
N VAL A 34 -7.77 1.11 1.40
CA VAL A 34 -6.72 0.58 0.54
C VAL A 34 -5.61 -0.06 1.37
N LEU A 35 -4.93 -1.02 0.77
CA LEU A 35 -3.72 -1.60 1.30
C LEU A 35 -2.54 -1.00 0.55
N VAL A 36 -1.69 -0.30 1.28
CA VAL A 36 -0.46 0.30 0.79
C VAL A 36 0.72 -0.56 1.18
N LYS A 37 1.71 -0.70 0.29
CA LYS A 37 2.95 -1.42 0.55
C LYS A 37 4.15 -0.52 0.28
N PHE A 38 5.00 -0.40 1.29
CA PHE A 38 6.29 0.29 1.20
C PHE A 38 7.40 -0.74 1.21
N LEU A 39 8.31 -0.66 0.24
CA LEU A 39 9.52 -1.46 0.24
C LEU A 39 10.68 -0.60 0.78
N VAL A 40 11.16 -0.92 1.98
CA VAL A 40 12.27 -0.21 2.62
C VAL A 40 13.41 -1.20 2.87
N ARG A 41 14.57 -0.99 2.22
CA ARG A 41 15.79 -1.79 2.42
C ARG A 41 15.53 -3.30 2.44
N ASN A 42 14.81 -3.81 1.44
CA ASN A 42 14.46 -5.23 1.29
C ASN A 42 13.45 -5.78 2.31
N THR A 43 12.79 -4.90 3.09
CA THR A 43 11.68 -5.24 3.97
C THR A 43 10.40 -4.62 3.43
N GLU A 44 9.35 -5.42 3.36
CA GLU A 44 8.04 -5.02 2.87
C GLU A 44 7.16 -4.65 4.05
N TYR A 45 6.69 -3.41 4.07
CA TYR A 45 5.80 -2.88 5.07
C TYR A 45 4.42 -2.68 4.46
N CYS A 46 3.42 -3.34 5.01
CA CYS A 46 2.05 -3.25 4.52
C CYS A 46 1.20 -2.49 5.53
N TYR A 47 0.46 -1.49 5.07
CA TYR A 47 -0.41 -0.66 5.91
C TYR A 47 -1.80 -0.54 5.29
N ALA A 48 -2.81 -0.61 6.14
CA ALA A 48 -4.17 -0.25 5.76
C ALA A 48 -4.30 1.27 5.84
N ALA A 49 -4.94 1.88 4.84
CA ALA A 49 -5.18 3.31 4.82
C ALA A 49 -6.58 3.60 4.26
N VAL A 50 -7.13 4.77 4.57
CA VAL A 50 -8.38 5.27 3.98
C VAL A 50 -8.05 6.49 3.12
N ILE A 51 -8.63 6.56 1.93
CA ILE A 51 -8.41 7.68 1.01
C ILE A 51 -9.17 8.89 1.50
N ASN A 52 -8.46 9.97 1.80
CA ASN A 52 -9.07 11.25 2.15
C ASN A 52 -9.14 12.19 0.95
N LYS A 53 -8.14 12.14 0.07
CA LYS A 53 -8.03 12.98 -1.12
C LYS A 53 -7.36 12.23 -2.25
N ILE A 54 -7.70 12.59 -3.48
CA ILE A 54 -7.18 12.01 -4.70
C ILE A 54 -6.64 13.15 -5.56
N ASP A 55 -5.33 13.19 -5.77
CA ASP A 55 -4.65 14.18 -6.60
C ASP A 55 -4.25 13.51 -7.93
N THR A 56 -5.15 13.62 -8.91
CA THR A 56 -4.94 13.03 -10.25
C THR A 56 -3.89 13.75 -11.08
N GLU A 57 -3.57 15.00 -10.75
CA GLU A 57 -2.54 15.79 -11.44
C GLU A 57 -1.14 15.31 -11.11
N GLU A 58 -0.88 15.00 -9.83
CA GLU A 58 0.41 14.50 -9.34
C GLU A 58 0.47 12.96 -9.35
N GLY A 59 -0.68 12.29 -9.44
CA GLY A 59 -0.75 10.83 -9.38
C GLY A 59 -0.55 10.32 -7.95
N GLU A 60 -1.08 11.04 -6.96
CA GLU A 60 -0.94 10.74 -5.54
C GLU A 60 -2.30 10.67 -4.84
N LEU A 61 -2.33 9.95 -3.73
CA LEU A 61 -3.49 9.74 -2.87
C LEU A 61 -3.12 10.19 -1.46
N THR A 62 -3.78 11.22 -0.95
CA THR A 62 -3.67 11.53 0.48
C THR A 62 -4.52 10.52 1.24
N VAL A 63 -3.86 9.66 2.00
CA VAL A 63 -4.50 8.62 2.80
C VAL A 63 -4.23 8.84 4.28
N THR A 64 -5.18 8.43 5.13
CA THR A 64 -4.93 8.29 6.58
C THR A 64 -4.69 6.83 6.91
N PHE A 65 -3.59 6.54 7.57
CA PHE A 65 -3.27 5.19 7.99
C PHE A 65 -4.19 4.70 9.11
N LEU A 66 -4.47 3.40 9.05
CA LEU A 66 -5.25 2.69 10.02
C LEU A 66 -4.31 1.90 10.93
N LYS A 67 -4.38 2.21 12.22
CA LYS A 67 -3.66 1.49 13.26
C LYS A 67 -4.38 0.19 13.61
N ILE A 68 -3.70 -0.92 13.38
CA ILE A 68 -4.15 -2.24 13.84
C ILE A 68 -4.30 -2.27 15.36
N CYS A 69 -5.44 -2.74 15.84
CA CYS A 69 -5.75 -2.84 17.27
C CYS A 69 -5.85 -4.30 17.74
N ASP A 70 -5.65 -5.25 16.85
CA ASP A 70 -5.83 -6.68 17.09
C ASP A 70 -4.75 -7.46 16.35
N ASP A 71 -4.11 -8.45 16.99
CA ASP A 71 -3.04 -9.24 16.38
C ASP A 71 -3.47 -10.05 15.14
N LYS A 72 -4.78 -10.22 14.91
CA LYS A 72 -5.30 -10.97 13.76
C LYS A 72 -5.51 -10.10 12.52
N GLY A 73 -5.30 -8.79 12.59
CA GLY A 73 -5.50 -7.89 11.45
C GLY A 73 -6.93 -7.74 10.98
N HIS A 74 -7.90 -7.84 11.89
CA HIS A 74 -9.31 -7.59 11.58
C HIS A 74 -9.80 -6.23 12.09
N THR A 75 -9.29 -5.77 13.23
CA THR A 75 -9.76 -4.55 13.88
C THR A 75 -8.72 -3.45 13.76
N PHE A 76 -9.16 -2.29 13.30
CA PHE A 76 -8.34 -1.12 13.08
C PHE A 76 -8.98 0.13 13.69
N ARG A 77 -8.18 1.16 13.87
CA ARG A 77 -8.61 2.52 14.17
C ARG A 77 -7.96 3.46 13.18
N VAL A 78 -8.72 4.44 12.70
CA VAL A 78 -8.14 5.55 11.94
C VAL A 78 -7.30 6.38 12.90
N ASP A 79 -6.05 6.63 12.54
CA ASP A 79 -5.20 7.56 13.27
C ASP A 79 -5.17 8.87 12.49
N GLU A 80 -6.03 9.83 12.85
CA GLU A 80 -6.20 11.10 12.13
C GLU A 80 -4.91 11.94 12.07
N ASN A 81 -3.90 11.62 12.91
CA ASN A 81 -2.60 12.28 12.88
C ASN A 81 -1.64 11.64 11.88
N ASP A 82 -1.93 10.42 11.42
CA ASP A 82 -1.09 9.60 10.56
C ASP A 82 -1.57 9.69 9.10
N VAL A 83 -1.42 10.89 8.54
CA VAL A 83 -1.80 11.22 7.17
C VAL A 83 -0.54 11.22 6.31
N SER A 84 -0.60 10.63 5.12
CA SER A 84 0.50 10.68 4.15
C SER A 84 -0.01 10.65 2.71
N ASP A 85 0.77 11.25 1.84
CA ASP A 85 0.56 11.22 0.40
C ASP A 85 1.27 9.99 -0.17
N VAL A 86 0.50 9.13 -0.84
CA VAL A 86 0.94 7.83 -1.33
C VAL A 86 0.71 7.78 -2.83
N PRO A 87 1.74 7.50 -3.65
CA PRO A 87 1.55 7.32 -5.09
C PRO A 87 0.71 6.07 -5.35
N PHE A 88 -0.10 6.10 -6.42
CA PHE A 88 -0.95 4.96 -6.80
C PHE A 88 -0.18 3.65 -6.95
N ASP A 89 1.10 3.71 -7.31
CA ASP A 89 1.97 2.55 -7.48
C ASP A 89 2.18 1.75 -6.18
N GLN A 90 2.15 2.44 -5.02
CA GLN A 90 2.28 1.79 -3.72
C GLN A 90 0.96 1.17 -3.23
N VAL A 91 -0.17 1.46 -3.89
CA VAL A 91 -1.47 0.91 -3.53
C VAL A 91 -1.64 -0.48 -4.11
N ILE A 92 -1.46 -1.51 -3.30
CA ILE A 92 -1.54 -2.90 -3.76
C ILE A 92 -2.97 -3.28 -4.15
N LYS A 93 -3.96 -2.88 -3.35
CA LYS A 93 -5.36 -3.21 -3.59
C LYS A 93 -6.30 -2.34 -2.78
N LYS A 94 -7.55 -2.28 -3.26
CA LYS A 94 -8.69 -1.83 -2.47
C LYS A 94 -9.12 -2.89 -1.46
N LEU A 95 -9.33 -2.47 -0.21
CA LEU A 95 -9.89 -3.28 0.87
C LEU A 95 -11.43 -3.20 0.84
N PRO A 96 -12.12 -4.24 1.33
CA PRO A 96 -13.58 -4.17 1.47
C PRO A 96 -13.97 -3.12 2.51
N ASN A 97 -15.20 -2.64 2.42
CA ASN A 97 -15.72 -1.71 3.42
C ASN A 97 -15.76 -2.40 4.79
N PRO A 98 -15.11 -1.82 5.81
CA PRO A 98 -15.15 -2.35 7.16
C PRO A 98 -16.50 -2.06 7.82
N ASP A 99 -16.89 -2.93 8.74
CA ASP A 99 -17.95 -2.65 9.70
C ASP A 99 -17.45 -1.64 10.73
N VAL A 100 -18.16 -0.52 10.84
CA VAL A 100 -17.80 0.56 11.77
C VAL A 100 -18.53 0.34 13.10
N ALA A 101 -17.76 0.07 14.14
CA ALA A 101 -18.27 -0.11 15.50
C ALA A 101 -17.88 1.07 16.39
N LEU A 102 -18.88 1.79 16.90
CA LEU A 102 -18.71 2.82 17.92
C LEU A 102 -18.66 2.17 19.31
N LYS A 103 -17.50 2.22 19.97
CA LYS A 103 -17.35 1.82 21.38
C LYS A 103 -17.03 3.05 22.23
N GLY A 104 -18.06 3.62 22.83
CA GLY A 104 -17.96 4.87 23.59
C GLY A 104 -17.63 6.04 22.67
N LYS A 105 -16.52 6.72 22.92
CA LYS A 105 -16.00 7.83 22.08
C LYS A 105 -15.03 7.39 20.99
N ARG A 106 -14.75 6.08 20.87
CA ARG A 106 -13.78 5.53 19.92
C ARG A 106 -14.50 4.80 18.79
N ILE A 107 -14.08 5.09 17.56
CA ILE A 107 -14.53 4.41 16.35
C ILE A 107 -13.55 3.28 16.05
N PHE A 108 -14.08 2.10 15.75
CA PHE A 108 -13.31 0.94 15.32
C PHE A 108 -13.80 0.47 13.96
N TYR A 109 -12.86 0.06 13.11
CA TYR A 109 -13.11 -0.42 11.76
C TYR A 109 -12.79 -1.90 11.73
N TYR A 110 -13.79 -2.73 11.48
CA TYR A 110 -13.65 -4.18 11.43
C TYR A 110 -13.70 -4.65 9.98
N PHE A 111 -12.62 -5.23 9.48
CA PHE A 111 -12.62 -5.89 8.19
C PHE A 111 -12.99 -7.37 8.36
N ASN A 112 -13.95 -7.83 7.54
CA ASN A 112 -14.34 -9.24 7.53
C ASN A 112 -13.27 -10.17 6.90
N ILE A 113 -12.21 -9.58 6.35
CA ILE A 113 -11.02 -10.30 5.90
C ILE A 113 -9.82 -9.88 6.76
N PRO A 114 -8.88 -10.79 7.06
CA PRO A 114 -7.62 -10.41 7.66
C PRO A 114 -6.87 -9.50 6.68
N VAL A 115 -6.58 -8.28 7.11
CA VAL A 115 -5.76 -7.34 6.36
C VAL A 115 -4.30 -7.61 6.73
N PRO A 116 -3.46 -8.01 5.76
CA PRO A 116 -2.06 -8.35 6.02
C PRO A 116 -1.25 -7.06 6.21
N VAL A 117 -1.39 -6.43 7.36
CA VAL A 117 -0.51 -5.34 7.77
C VAL A 117 0.73 -5.91 8.46
N PHE A 118 1.89 -5.40 8.09
CA PHE A 118 3.18 -5.88 8.59
C PHE A 118 4.01 -4.68 8.99
N GLU A 119 4.17 -4.50 10.29
CA GLU A 119 5.13 -3.59 10.91
C GLU A 119 6.23 -4.49 11.49
N LYS A 120 7.36 -4.66 10.80
CA LYS A 120 8.46 -5.51 11.25
C LYS A 120 9.75 -4.75 11.51
#